data_AF-A0A9D6PTG3-F1
#
_entry.id   AF-A0A9D6PTG3-F1
#
_cell.length_a   1.000
_cell.length_b   1.000
_cell.length_c   1.000
_cell.angle_alpha   90.00
_cell.angle_beta   90.00
_cell.angle_gamma   90.00
#
_symmetry.space_group_name_H-M   'P 1'
#
loop_
_entity.id
_entity.type
_entity.pdbx_description
1 polymer ?
#
loop_
_entity_poly.entity_id
_entity_poly.type
_entity_poly.pdbx_seq_one_letter_code
_entity_poly.pdbx_strand_id
1 'polypeptide(L)'
;MESLKSEKGVHRPYFLWDYDLGERDIKEILSLPDLSVQKRWLMARILTQARFDDVWSYLTLDQIREALPSLRLPSNIRRRWEYALARWDQHATD
;
A
#
# COMPACT_ATOMS: atom_id res chain seq x y z
N MET A 1 14.82 5.48 28.34
CA MET A 1 14.33 4.46 27.40
C MET A 1 15.12 4.64 26.12
N GLU A 2 15.92 3.62 25.84
CA GLU A 2 17.05 3.58 24.92
C GLU A 2 16.73 4.16 23.55
N SER A 3 17.54 5.13 23.13
CA SER A 3 17.68 5.53 21.73
C SER A 3 18.28 4.36 20.96
N LEU A 4 17.43 3.60 20.26
CA LEU A 4 17.88 2.66 19.24
C LEU A 4 18.37 3.48 18.05
N LYS A 5 19.68 3.69 18.06
CA LYS A 5 20.47 4.25 16.97
C LYS A 5 20.16 3.47 15.69
N SER A 6 19.79 4.20 14.64
CA SER A 6 19.64 3.67 13.28
C SER A 6 20.79 2.75 12.92
N GLU A 7 20.47 1.48 12.68
CA GLU A 7 21.35 0.63 11.90
C GLU A 7 21.46 1.22 10.49
N LYS A 8 22.69 1.27 9.99
CA LYS A 8 23.02 1.80 8.67
C LYS A 8 22.19 1.12 7.58
N GLY A 9 21.36 1.91 6.88
CA GLY A 9 20.94 1.61 5.52
C GLY A 9 19.60 0.90 5.33
N VAL A 10 18.63 1.03 6.22
CA VAL A 10 17.25 0.70 5.86
C VAL A 10 16.78 1.73 4.84
N HIS A 11 16.70 1.35 3.56
CA HIS A 11 16.10 2.18 2.51
C HIS A 11 14.61 2.35 2.83
N ARG A 12 14.29 3.37 3.61
CA ARG A 12 12.93 3.71 4.03
C ARG A 12 12.21 4.34 2.84
N PRO A 13 11.08 3.77 2.39
CA PRO A 13 10.32 4.40 1.32
C PRO A 13 9.78 5.77 1.77
N TYR A 14 9.84 6.76 0.88
CA TYR A 14 9.47 8.14 1.19
C TYR A 14 8.02 8.30 1.70
N PHE A 15 7.12 7.39 1.33
CA PHE A 15 5.71 7.39 1.76
C PHE A 15 5.50 6.87 3.20
N LEU A 16 6.57 6.43 3.86
CA LEU A 16 6.61 5.97 5.26
C LEU A 16 7.58 6.80 6.12
N TRP A 17 7.82 8.06 5.78
CA TRP A 17 8.79 8.94 6.46
C TRP A 17 8.60 9.02 8.00
N ASP A 18 7.35 8.88 8.47
CA ASP A 18 6.91 8.94 9.87
C ASP A 18 6.91 7.58 10.59
N TYR A 19 7.28 6.49 9.91
CA TYR A 19 7.35 5.15 10.49
C TYR A 19 8.73 4.55 10.32
N ASP A 20 9.14 3.73 11.28
CA ASP A 20 10.37 2.96 11.18
C ASP A 20 10.11 1.61 10.50
N LEU A 21 9.75 1.68 9.21
CA LEU A 21 9.49 0.51 8.35
C LEU A 21 10.38 0.56 7.11
N GLY A 22 11.10 -0.53 6.87
CA GLY A 22 11.90 -0.76 5.68
C GLY A 22 11.22 -1.64 4.65
N GLU A 23 11.90 -1.84 3.52
CA GLU A 23 11.45 -2.72 2.44
C GLU A 23 11.11 -4.16 2.88
N ARG A 24 11.88 -4.72 3.84
CA ARG A 24 11.61 -6.06 4.37
C ARG A 24 10.30 -6.09 5.16
N ASP A 25 10.10 -5.15 6.07
CA ASP A 25 8.90 -5.07 6.90
C ASP A 25 7.63 -4.90 6.05
N ILE A 26 7.73 -4.09 4.99
CA ILE A 26 6.64 -3.88 4.03
C ILE A 26 6.26 -5.20 3.36
N LYS A 27 7.26 -5.93 2.83
CA LYS A 27 7.02 -7.22 2.17
C LYS A 27 6.43 -8.24 3.14
N GLU A 28 6.93 -8.29 4.37
CA GLU A 28 6.42 -9.17 5.42
C GLU A 28 4.96 -8.85 5.75
N ILE A 29 4.62 -7.58 5.99
CA ILE A 29 3.25 -7.15 6.29
C ILE A 29 2.30 -7.46 5.13
N LEU A 30 2.72 -7.22 3.88
CA LEU A 30 1.89 -7.50 2.70
C LEU A 30 1.75 -9.01 2.44
N SER A 31 2.71 -9.83 2.88
CA SER A 31 2.65 -11.29 2.79
C SER A 31 1.75 -11.95 3.83
N LEU A 32 1.29 -11.20 4.85
CA LEU A 32 0.39 -11.74 5.86
C LEU A 32 -0.88 -12.34 5.22
N PRO A 33 -1.36 -13.48 5.75
CA PRO A 33 -2.63 -14.06 5.33
C PRO A 33 -3.78 -13.14 5.74
N ASP A 34 -4.85 -13.18 4.93
CA ASP A 34 -6.03 -12.33 5.06
C ASP A 34 -5.73 -10.81 5.07
N LEU A 35 -6.78 -10.00 5.02
CA LEU A 35 -6.66 -8.56 5.21
C LEU A 35 -6.52 -8.26 6.70
N SER A 36 -5.32 -8.39 7.26
CA SER A 36 -5.05 -7.99 8.65
C SER A 36 -5.19 -6.47 8.83
N VAL A 37 -5.33 -6.00 10.08
CA VAL A 37 -5.38 -4.55 10.37
C VAL A 37 -4.11 -3.84 9.87
N GLN A 38 -2.94 -4.45 10.07
CA GLN A 38 -1.65 -3.92 9.64
C GLN A 38 -1.54 -3.88 8.12
N LYS A 39 -1.96 -4.97 7.44
CA LYS A 39 -1.95 -5.05 5.97
C LYS A 39 -2.88 -4.01 5.35
N ARG A 40 -4.12 -3.88 5.85
CA ARG A 40 -5.05 -2.83 5.39
C ARG A 40 -4.50 -1.43 5.62
N TRP A 41 -3.91 -1.18 6.78
CA TRP A 41 -3.31 0.12 7.07
C TRP A 41 -2.17 0.43 6.09
N LEU A 42 -1.28 -0.53 5.83
CA LEU A 42 -0.15 -0.35 4.92
C LEU A 42 -0.61 -0.17 3.47
N MET A 43 -1.59 -0.96 3.02
CA MET A 43 -2.21 -0.79 1.71
C MET A 43 -2.84 0.60 1.58
N ALA A 44 -3.60 1.06 2.58
CA ALA A 44 -4.17 2.40 2.58
C ALA A 44 -3.09 3.49 2.52
N ARG A 45 -1.96 3.29 3.21
CA ARG A 45 -0.81 4.20 3.17
C ARG A 45 -0.20 4.27 1.78
N ILE A 46 0.10 3.12 1.16
CA ILE A 46 0.64 3.03 -0.20
C ILE A 46 -0.30 3.73 -1.19
N LEU A 47 -1.59 3.39 -1.18
CA LEU A 47 -2.58 3.95 -2.12
C LEU A 47 -2.84 5.46 -1.96
N THR A 48 -2.48 6.04 -0.81
CA THR A 48 -2.67 7.45 -0.50
C THR A 48 -1.41 8.28 -0.72
N GLN A 49 -0.24 7.72 -0.40
CA GLN A 49 1.01 8.49 -0.25
C GLN A 49 2.08 8.13 -1.29
N ALA A 50 2.04 6.94 -1.88
CA ALA A 50 2.97 6.57 -2.93
C ALA A 50 2.57 7.21 -4.27
N ARG A 51 3.56 7.49 -5.11
CA ARG A 51 3.37 7.82 -6.52
C ARG A 51 2.74 6.63 -7.21
N PHE A 52 1.94 6.91 -8.23
CA PHE A 52 1.16 5.89 -8.92
C PHE A 52 2.02 4.73 -9.43
N ASP A 53 3.17 5.01 -10.06
CA ASP A 53 4.05 3.98 -10.61
C ASP A 53 4.70 3.12 -9.52
N ASP A 54 4.95 3.70 -8.33
CA ASP A 54 5.56 3.00 -7.21
C ASP A 54 4.59 2.02 -6.53
N VAL A 55 3.27 2.24 -6.65
CA VAL A 55 2.26 1.33 -6.07
C VAL A 55 2.45 -0.09 -6.57
N TRP A 56 2.79 -0.25 -7.85
CA TRP A 56 2.97 -1.54 -8.51
C TRP A 56 4.22 -2.31 -8.05
N SER A 57 5.14 -1.65 -7.34
CA SER A 57 6.26 -2.32 -6.69
C SER A 57 5.83 -3.10 -5.44
N TYR A 58 4.63 -2.83 -4.91
CA TYR A 58 4.15 -3.41 -3.66
C TYR A 58 2.82 -4.16 -3.80
N LEU A 59 1.91 -3.66 -4.65
CA LEU A 59 0.54 -4.16 -4.76
C LEU A 59 0.23 -4.58 -6.18
N THR A 60 -0.51 -5.68 -6.32
CA THR A 60 -1.12 -6.07 -7.60
C THR A 60 -2.51 -5.46 -7.76
N LEU A 61 -2.99 -5.41 -8.99
CA LEU A 61 -4.34 -4.95 -9.29
C LEU A 61 -5.42 -5.73 -8.51
N ASP A 62 -5.28 -7.06 -8.45
CA ASP A 62 -6.22 -7.93 -7.75
C ASP A 62 -6.22 -7.69 -6.24
N GLN A 63 -5.04 -7.50 -5.64
CA GLN A 63 -4.93 -7.13 -4.22
C GLN A 63 -5.64 -5.82 -3.92
N ILE A 64 -5.49 -4.81 -4.80
CA ILE A 64 -6.19 -3.53 -4.66
C ILE A 64 -7.70 -3.76 -4.78
N ARG A 65 -8.16 -4.51 -5.79
CA ARG A 65 -9.58 -4.81 -6.00
C ARG A 65 -10.21 -5.48 -4.78
N GLU A 66 -9.55 -6.50 -4.23
CA GLU A 66 -10.00 -7.24 -3.05
C GLU A 66 -10.04 -6.35 -1.80
N ALA A 67 -9.00 -5.55 -1.58
CA ALA A 67 -8.88 -4.78 -0.34
C ALA A 67 -9.73 -3.51 -0.33
N LEU A 68 -9.90 -2.82 -1.47
CA LEU A 68 -10.47 -1.47 -1.57
C LEU A 68 -11.81 -1.29 -0.84
N PRO A 69 -12.77 -2.25 -0.85
CA PRO A 69 -14.02 -2.12 -0.09
C PRO A 69 -13.81 -1.99 1.42
N SER A 70 -12.73 -2.58 1.95
CA SER A 70 -12.43 -2.61 3.39
C SER A 70 -11.47 -1.52 3.87
N LEU A 71 -10.80 -0.81 2.95
CA LEU A 71 -9.80 0.20 3.31
C LEU A 71 -10.44 1.50 3.79
N ARG A 72 -9.87 2.09 4.83
CA ARG A 72 -10.22 3.46 5.24
C ARG A 72 -9.40 4.45 4.42
N LEU A 73 -10.02 5.04 3.40
CA LEU A 73 -9.40 5.99 2.48
C LEU A 73 -10.15 7.32 2.46
N PRO A 74 -9.47 8.45 2.24
CA PRO A 74 -10.13 9.70 1.86
C PRO A 74 -11.01 9.51 0.61
N SER A 75 -12.16 10.19 0.54
CA SER A 75 -13.17 9.98 -0.50
C SER A 75 -12.66 10.22 -1.92
N ASN A 76 -11.80 11.23 -2.10
CA ASN A 76 -11.16 11.54 -3.37
C ASN A 76 -10.19 10.43 -3.83
N ILE A 77 -9.42 9.86 -2.89
CA ILE A 77 -8.49 8.76 -3.17
C ILE A 77 -9.26 7.49 -3.51
N ARG A 78 -10.29 7.16 -2.72
CA ARG A 78 -11.20 6.03 -3.00
C ARG A 78 -11.78 6.13 -4.41
N ARG A 79 -12.39 7.26 -4.77
CA ARG A 79 -13.00 7.46 -6.08
C ARG A 79 -12.01 7.33 -7.23
N ARG A 80 -10.77 7.79 -7.05
CA ARG A 80 -9.72 7.65 -8.06
C ARG A 80 -9.39 6.18 -8.33
N TRP A 81 -9.28 5.37 -7.28
CA TRP A 81 -9.00 3.94 -7.42
C TRP A 81 -10.21 3.16 -7.95
N GLU A 82 -11.43 3.48 -7.51
CA GLU A 82 -12.66 2.91 -8.08
C GLU A 82 -12.78 3.19 -9.58
N TYR A 83 -12.49 4.42 -10.01
CA TYR A 83 -12.46 4.78 -11.41
C TYR A 83 -11.39 4.01 -12.19
N ALA A 84 -10.17 3.92 -11.64
CA ALA A 84 -9.08 3.19 -12.28
C ALA A 84 -9.42 1.69 -12.46
N LEU A 85 -9.95 1.05 -11.41
CA LEU A 85 -10.42 -0.35 -11.45
C LEU A 85 -11.50 -0.56 -12.52
N ALA A 86 -12.50 0.31 -12.56
CA ALA A 86 -13.56 0.22 -13.55
C ALA A 86 -13.04 0.33 -15.00
N ARG A 87 -11.98 1.12 -15.23
CA ARG A 87 -11.35 1.25 -16.56
C ARG A 87 -10.52 0.03 -16.92
N TRP A 88 -9.82 -0.59 -15.97
CA TRP A 88 -9.07 -1.82 -16.23
C TRP A 88 -9.99 -3.01 -16.50
N ASP A 89 -11.12 -3.13 -15.78
CA ASP A 89 -12.09 -4.20 -16.03
C ASP A 89 -12.68 -4.12 -17.45
N GLN A 90 -12.86 -2.90 -18.00
CA GLN A 90 -13.32 -2.70 -19.38
C GLN A 90 -12.30 -3.18 -20.44
N HIS A 91 -11.00 -3.12 -20.15
CA HIS A 91 -9.94 -3.55 -21.07
C HIS A 91 -9.50 -5.00 -20.88
N ALA A 92 -9.90 -5.67 -19.80
CA ALA A 92 -9.63 -7.09 -19.58
C ALA A 92 -10.56 -8.02 -20.38
N THR A 93 -11.53 -7.46 -21.12
CA THR A 93 -12.55 -8.19 -21.88
C THR A 93 -12.33 -8.14 -23.41
N ASP A 94 -11.24 -7.50 -23.86
CA ASP A 94 -10.77 -7.51 -25.27
C ASP A 94 -9.65 -8.55 -25.47
#